data_AF-A0A7Z9GY07-F1
#
_entry.id   AF-A0A7Z9GY07-F1
#
_cell.length_a   1.000
_cell.length_b   1.000
_cell.length_c   1.000
_cell.angle_alpha   90.00
_cell.angle_beta   90.00
_cell.angle_gamma   90.00
#
_symmetry.space_group_name_H-M   'P 1'
#
loop_
_entity.id
_entity.type
_entity.pdbx_description
1 polymer ?
#
loop_
_entity_poly.entity_id
_entity_poly.type
_entity_poly.pdbx_seq_one_letter_code
_entity_poly.pdbx_strand_id
1 'polypeptide(L)' 'MTGTTICGLADGAAWPIKNTINKFRDAFETYTWETNPTGCDTKDPVPILEIIQHH' A
#
# COMPACT_ATOMS: atom_id res chain seq x y z
N MET A 1 -8.84 -0.50 -7.97
CA MET A 1 -8.40 -1.23 -9.18
C MET A 1 -9.25 -2.48 -9.30
N THR A 2 -10.31 -2.36 -10.08
CA THR A 2 -11.10 -3.47 -10.60
C THR A 2 -11.72 -2.98 -11.91
N GLY A 3 -11.40 -3.62 -13.03
CA GLY A 3 -12.02 -3.37 -14.34
C GLY A 3 -11.38 -2.29 -15.23
N THR A 4 -10.19 -1.77 -14.89
CA THR A 4 -9.50 -0.74 -15.71
C THR A 4 -8.17 -1.22 -16.31
N THR A 5 -7.77 -2.45 -16.04
CA THR A 5 -6.51 -3.03 -16.51
C THR A 5 -6.75 -3.96 -17.69
N ILE A 6 -5.94 -3.81 -18.76
CA ILE A 6 -6.08 -4.54 -20.02
C ILE A 6 -5.97 -6.07 -19.86
N CYS A 7 -5.24 -6.50 -18.83
CA CYS A 7 -5.14 -7.89 -18.42
C CYS A 7 -5.67 -8.06 -17.00
N GLY A 8 -6.43 -9.13 -16.76
CA GLY A 8 -7.01 -9.43 -15.45
C GLY A 8 -5.99 -9.80 -14.36
N LEU A 9 -4.68 -9.74 -14.64
CA LEU A 9 -3.63 -10.02 -13.66
C LEU A 9 -3.66 -9.02 -12.51
N ALA A 10 -3.77 -7.72 -12.82
CA ALA A 10 -3.81 -6.68 -11.80
C ALA A 10 -5.10 -6.76 -10.97
N ASP A 11 -6.24 -7.07 -11.60
CA ASP A 11 -7.51 -7.33 -10.91
C ASP A 11 -7.42 -8.56 -10.01
N GLY A 12 -6.82 -9.64 -10.51
CA GLY A 12 -6.59 -10.89 -9.78
C GLY A 12 -5.63 -10.72 -8.60
N ALA A 13 -4.66 -9.80 -8.69
CA ALA A 13 -3.77 -9.46 -7.58
C ALA A 13 -4.45 -8.52 -6.56
N ALA A 14 -5.27 -7.59 -7.01
CA ALA A 14 -5.94 -6.63 -6.12
C ALA A 14 -7.06 -7.27 -5.28
N TRP A 15 -7.80 -8.24 -5.82
CA TRP A 15 -8.90 -8.90 -5.13
C TRP A 15 -8.52 -9.58 -3.80
N PRO A 16 -7.49 -10.45 -3.73
CA PRO A 16 -7.08 -11.08 -2.48
C PRO A 16 -6.54 -10.06 -1.46
N ILE A 17 -5.84 -9.02 -1.91
CA ILE A 17 -5.35 -7.94 -1.05
C ILE A 17 -6.54 -7.21 -0.41
N LYS A 18 -7.51 -6.78 -1.23
CA LYS A 18 -8.74 -6.12 -0.75
C LYS A 18 -9.47 -6.98 0.27
N ASN A 19 -9.68 -8.26 -0.04
CA ASN A 19 -10.39 -9.17 0.85
C ASN A 19 -9.64 -9.38 2.18
N THR A 20 -8.31 -9.51 2.12
CA THR A 20 -7.47 -9.71 3.30
C THR A 20 -7.48 -8.47 4.20
N ILE A 21 -7.30 -7.28 3.64
CA ILE A 21 -7.37 -6.02 4.41
C ILE A 21 -8.74 -5.85 5.06
N ASN A 22 -9.83 -6.14 4.32
CA ASN A 22 -11.17 -6.03 4.88
C ASN A 22 -11.42 -7.01 6.03
N LYS A 23 -10.91 -8.24 5.92
CA LYS A 23 -11.08 -9.27 6.95
C LYS A 23 -10.24 -9.01 8.20
N PHE A 24 -9.04 -8.45 8.04
CA PHE A 24 -8.04 -8.32 9.10
C PHE A 24 -7.66 -6.86 9.36
N ARG A 25 -8.60 -5.94 9.18
CA ARG A 25 -8.34 -4.49 9.25
C ARG A 25 -7.66 -4.08 10.56
N ASP A 26 -8.20 -4.52 11.68
CA ASP A 26 -7.70 -4.15 13.00
C ASP A 26 -6.27 -4.67 13.26
N ALA A 27 -6.00 -5.91 12.85
CA ALA A 27 -4.68 -6.51 12.97
C ALA A 27 -3.65 -5.80 12.06
N PHE A 28 -4.07 -5.45 10.84
CA PHE A 28 -3.25 -4.70 9.91
C PHE A 28 -2.90 -3.30 10.43
N GLU A 29 -3.88 -2.57 10.94
CA GLU A 29 -3.66 -1.24 11.53
C GLU A 29 -2.75 -1.33 12.76
N THR A 30 -3.05 -2.24 13.70
CA THR A 30 -2.22 -2.44 14.90
C THR A 30 -0.76 -2.68 14.53
N TYR A 31 -0.51 -3.61 13.61
CA TYR A 31 0.86 -3.89 13.15
C TYR A 31 1.54 -2.65 12.55
N THR A 32 0.80 -1.88 11.76
CA THR A 32 1.32 -0.65 11.13
C THR A 32 1.71 0.37 12.20
N TRP A 33 0.84 0.60 13.19
CA TRP A 33 1.10 1.51 14.32
C TRP A 33 2.26 1.08 15.21
N GLU A 34 2.40 -0.22 15.46
CA GLU A 34 3.50 -0.76 16.27
C GLU A 34 4.85 -0.65 15.55
N THR A 35 4.87 -0.86 14.23
CA THR A 35 6.12 -0.92 13.45
C THR A 35 6.54 0.41 12.85
N ASN A 36 5.62 1.38 12.71
CA ASN A 36 5.89 2.70 12.18
C ASN A 36 5.17 3.81 12.97
N PRO A 37 5.39 3.93 14.30
CA PRO A 37 4.61 4.84 15.15
C PRO A 37 4.76 6.32 14.78
N THR A 38 5.88 6.72 14.19
CA THR A 38 6.16 8.12 13.81
C THR A 38 5.65 8.48 12.41
N GLY A 39 5.41 7.48 11.56
CA GLY A 39 5.00 7.68 10.17
C GLY A 39 3.55 7.28 9.86
N CYS A 40 2.83 6.65 10.79
CA CYS A 40 1.46 6.16 10.52
C CYS A 40 0.42 7.25 10.25
N ASP A 41 0.59 8.46 10.78
CA ASP A 41 -0.33 9.59 10.57
C ASP A 41 0.32 10.78 9.83
N THR A 42 1.50 10.57 9.24
CA THR A 42 2.12 11.65 8.45
C THR A 42 1.27 11.97 7.23
N LYS A 43 1.06 13.26 6.99
CA LYS A 43 0.38 13.78 5.79
C LYS A 43 1.35 14.53 4.89
N ASP A 44 2.62 14.57 5.25
CA ASP A 44 3.65 15.18 4.46
C ASP A 44 3.82 14.40 3.15
N PRO A 45 3.97 15.09 2.01
CA PRO A 45 4.19 14.41 0.74
C PRO A 45 5.49 13.62 0.82
N VAL A 46 5.46 12.39 0.28
CA VAL A 46 6.67 11.59 0.13
C VAL A 46 7.62 12.37 -0.79
N PRO A 47 8.85 12.70 -0.36
CA PRO A 47 9.78 13.40 -1.22
C PRO A 47 10.02 12.56 -2.47
N ILE A 48 10.07 13.21 -3.63
CA ILE A 48 10.47 12.52 -4.85
C ILE A 48 11.87 11.97 -4.61
N LEU A 49 12.06 10.66 -4.80
CA LEU A 49 13.40 10.08 -4.78
C LEU A 49 14.18 10.84 -5.85
N GLU A 50 15.21 11.59 -5.46
CA GLU A 50 16.19 12.09 -6.44
C GLU A 50 16.70 10.83 -7.14
N ILE A 51 16.25 10.65 -8.38
CA ILE A 51 16.64 9.53 -9.23
C ILE A 51 18.15 9.54 -9.18
N ILE A 52 18.71 8.51 -8.55
CA ILE A 52 20.14 8.34 -8.37
C ILE A 52 20.75 8.47 -9.77
N GLN A 53 21.33 9.63 -10.04
CA GLN A 53 22.21 9.84 -11.18
C GLN A 53 23.49 9.08 -10.85
N HIS A 54 23.45 7.76 -11.02
CA HIS A 54 24.64 6.96 -11.18
C HIS A 54 24.71 6.53 -12.64
N HIS A 55 25.63 7.24 -13.30
CA HIS A 55 26.27 7.02 -14.59
C HIS A 55 26.37 5.55 -15.03
#